data_AF-A0A401GBD0-F1
#
_entry.id   AF-A0A401GBD0-F1
#
_cell.length_a   1.000
_cell.length_b   1.000
_cell.length_c   1.000
_cell.angle_alpha   90.00
_cell.angle_beta   90.00
_cell.angle_gamma   90.00
#
_symmetry.space_group_name_H-M   'P 1'
#
loop_
_entity.id
_entity.type
_entity.pdbx_description
1 polymer ?
#
loop_
_entity_poly.entity_id
_entity_poly.type
_entity_poly.pdbx_seq_one_letter_code
_entity_poly.pdbx_strand_id
1 'polypeptide(L)'
;MRLYGFITIILLAATVLGLSAYLGSILLPNYQHDFGIFAIFVPSFTILIFLLIITWSSPRTEAFCLFILGALWLAMGAWTTDITGNVQCDALGNQRTSTSKGTMSAKSYCYEMKVIEAFSWMIFCLYAIFLWILISLTTRARVLGRPFAWAEPIFELPWFGELPGWPAGGYGNIPLGGYGYPMAPYPPQMVNGGYVVQQNPGHSVVIQQGAGQMPTITQIPGA
;
A
#
# COMPACT_ATOMS: atom_id res chain seq x y z
N MET A 1 0.99 -10.36 1.26
CA MET A 1 0.38 -9.56 0.15
C MET A 1 1.22 -8.32 -0.21
N ARG A 2 1.66 -7.50 0.75
CA ARG A 2 2.50 -6.30 0.53
C ARG A 2 3.76 -6.57 -0.31
N LEU A 3 4.53 -7.61 0.02
CA LEU A 3 5.75 -8.00 -0.72
C LEU A 3 5.49 -8.33 -2.19
N TYR A 4 4.44 -9.11 -2.51
CA TYR A 4 4.08 -9.44 -3.89
C TYR A 4 3.67 -8.19 -4.69
N GLY A 5 2.94 -7.26 -4.05
CA GLY A 5 2.61 -5.96 -4.65
C GLY A 5 3.87 -5.16 -4.99
N PHE A 6 4.82 -5.12 -4.07
CA PHE A 6 6.08 -4.39 -4.26
C PHE A 6 6.93 -5.01 -5.36
N ILE A 7 7.07 -6.33 -5.39
CA ILE A 7 7.78 -7.04 -6.47
C ILE A 7 7.14 -6.75 -7.83
N THR A 8 5.81 -6.79 -7.91
CA THR A 8 5.08 -6.51 -9.16
C THR A 8 5.38 -5.10 -9.64
N ILE A 9 5.28 -4.10 -8.76
CA ILE A 9 5.56 -2.70 -9.10
C ILE A 9 7.02 -2.51 -9.53
N ILE A 10 7.98 -3.14 -8.85
CA ILE A 10 9.40 -3.05 -9.20
C ILE A 10 9.65 -3.63 -10.60
N LEU A 11 9.05 -4.79 -10.92
CA LEU A 11 9.17 -5.39 -12.25
C LEU A 11 8.59 -4.48 -13.33
N LEU A 12 7.39 -3.92 -13.11
CA LEU A 12 6.77 -2.98 -14.05
C LEU A 12 7.64 -1.72 -14.22
N ALA A 13 8.13 -1.13 -13.13
CA ALA A 13 9.03 0.03 -13.16
C ALA A 13 10.34 -0.28 -13.89
N ALA A 14 10.91 -1.48 -13.72
CA ALA A 14 12.12 -1.91 -14.42
C ALA A 14 11.91 -2.04 -15.94
N THR A 15 10.73 -2.49 -16.38
CA THR A 15 10.41 -2.54 -17.82
C THR A 15 10.38 -1.14 -18.44
N VAL A 16 9.73 -0.18 -17.77
CA VAL A 16 9.68 1.22 -18.21
C VAL A 16 11.07 1.85 -18.18
N LEU A 17 11.88 1.59 -17.13
CA LEU A 17 13.25 2.05 -17.05
C LEU A 17 14.08 1.54 -18.25
N GLY A 18 13.97 0.27 -18.60
CA GLY A 18 14.66 -0.32 -19.74
C GLY A 18 14.31 0.35 -21.07
N LEU A 19 13.01 0.57 -21.32
CA LEU A 19 12.54 1.27 -22.52
C LEU A 19 12.99 2.74 -22.55
N SER A 20 12.88 3.45 -21.42
CA SER A 20 13.31 4.84 -21.31
C SER A 20 14.82 5.01 -21.49
N ALA A 21 15.62 4.05 -21.02
CA ALA A 21 17.08 4.07 -21.18
C ALA A 21 17.47 3.79 -22.63
N TYR A 22 16.78 2.87 -23.29
CA TYR A 22 16.96 2.60 -24.72
C TYR A 22 16.64 3.85 -25.56
N LEU A 23 15.43 4.42 -25.38
CA LEU A 23 15.02 5.66 -26.05
C LEU A 23 15.98 6.81 -25.70
N GLY A 24 16.38 6.93 -24.45
CA GLY A 24 17.34 7.94 -23.99
C GLY A 24 18.69 7.85 -24.71
N SER A 25 19.20 6.64 -24.94
CA SER A 25 20.47 6.41 -25.63
C SER A 25 20.47 6.82 -27.12
N ILE A 26 19.28 6.98 -27.71
CA ILE A 26 19.05 7.29 -29.12
C ILE A 26 18.62 8.75 -29.32
N LEU A 27 17.80 9.28 -28.41
CA LEU A 27 17.16 10.59 -28.51
C LEU A 27 17.99 11.72 -27.87
N LEU A 28 18.73 11.45 -26.78
CA LEU A 28 19.59 12.48 -26.19
C LEU A 28 20.83 12.76 -27.05
N PRO A 29 21.29 14.02 -27.12
CA PRO A 29 20.80 15.19 -26.36
C PRO A 29 19.76 16.07 -27.09
N ASN A 30 19.55 15.93 -28.40
CA ASN A 30 18.91 16.96 -29.21
C ASN A 30 17.38 16.84 -29.37
N TYR A 31 16.77 15.67 -29.12
CA TYR A 31 15.35 15.45 -29.35
C TYR A 31 14.63 15.05 -28.05
N GLN A 32 13.58 15.82 -27.69
CA GLN A 32 12.71 15.58 -26.52
C GLN A 32 13.47 15.26 -25.22
N HIS A 33 14.51 16.07 -24.97
CA HIS A 33 15.42 15.93 -23.84
C HIS A 33 14.69 15.86 -22.48
N ASP A 34 13.71 16.75 -22.27
CA ASP A 34 13.02 16.87 -20.98
C ASP A 34 12.18 15.63 -20.65
N PHE A 35 11.49 15.09 -21.65
CA PHE A 35 10.73 13.86 -21.49
C PHE A 35 11.64 12.65 -21.22
N GLY A 36 12.74 12.52 -21.96
CA GLY A 36 13.69 11.43 -21.78
C GLY A 36 14.30 11.39 -20.37
N ILE A 37 14.68 12.55 -19.82
CA ILE A 37 15.20 12.65 -18.46
C ILE A 37 14.11 12.28 -17.44
N PHE A 38 12.90 12.82 -17.60
CA PHE A 38 11.79 12.54 -16.69
C PHE A 38 11.43 11.04 -16.70
N ALA A 39 11.39 10.42 -17.87
CA ALA A 39 11.08 9.00 -18.06
C ALA A 39 12.11 8.06 -17.43
N ILE A 40 13.37 8.48 -17.27
CA ILE A 40 14.42 7.71 -16.57
C ILE A 40 14.37 7.98 -15.05
N PHE A 41 14.12 9.23 -14.66
CA PHE A 41 14.11 9.65 -13.27
C PHE A 41 12.98 8.98 -12.46
N VAL A 42 11.74 9.02 -12.96
CA VAL A 42 10.58 8.48 -12.24
C VAL A 42 10.69 6.99 -11.89
N PRO A 43 11.04 6.07 -12.81
CA PRO A 43 11.19 4.66 -12.46
C PRO A 43 12.41 4.42 -11.57
N SER A 44 13.51 5.17 -11.75
CA SER A 44 14.69 5.08 -10.87
C SER A 44 14.35 5.50 -9.43
N PHE A 45 13.64 6.62 -9.28
CA PHE A 45 13.17 7.13 -7.99
C PHE A 45 12.18 6.16 -7.35
N THR A 46 11.29 5.57 -8.15
CA THR A 46 10.35 4.53 -7.70
C THR A 46 11.08 3.34 -7.08
N ILE A 47 12.08 2.79 -7.77
CA ILE A 47 12.86 1.64 -7.28
C ILE A 47 13.58 2.00 -5.98
N LEU A 48 14.23 3.16 -5.93
CA LEU A 48 14.94 3.63 -4.73
C LEU A 48 14.00 3.76 -3.53
N ILE A 49 12.87 4.45 -3.69
CA ILE A 49 11.91 4.65 -2.62
C ILE A 49 11.31 3.34 -2.13
N PHE A 50 11.03 2.39 -3.03
CA PHE A 50 10.54 1.07 -2.65
C PHE A 50 11.55 0.27 -1.82
N LEU A 51 12.84 0.35 -2.16
CA LEU A 51 13.89 -0.28 -1.35
C LEU A 51 13.95 0.33 0.06
N LEU A 52 13.77 1.65 0.19
CA LEU A 52 13.71 2.31 1.50
C LEU A 52 12.46 1.88 2.31
N ILE A 53 11.28 1.89 1.69
CA ILE A 53 10.00 1.50 2.33
C ILE A 53 9.99 0.02 2.78
N ILE A 54 10.76 -0.85 2.14
CA ILE A 54 10.89 -2.24 2.58
C ILE A 54 11.61 -2.34 3.93
N THR A 55 12.59 -1.48 4.19
CA THR A 55 13.42 -1.56 5.40
C THR A 55 12.72 -0.96 6.61
N TRP A 56 12.16 0.24 6.50
CA TRP A 56 11.50 0.96 7.60
C TRP A 56 10.26 1.66 7.05
N SER A 57 9.07 1.12 7.34
CA SER A 57 7.81 1.75 6.91
C SER A 57 6.82 1.95 8.05
N SER A 58 6.33 3.19 8.12
CA SER A 58 5.13 3.57 8.85
C SER A 58 4.00 3.90 7.84
N PRO A 59 2.72 3.68 8.19
CA PRO A 59 1.60 3.95 7.28
C PRO A 59 1.56 5.39 6.78
N ARG A 60 1.96 6.36 7.63
CA ARG A 60 2.02 7.78 7.25
C ARG A 60 3.05 8.03 6.14
N THR A 61 4.27 7.53 6.30
CA THR A 61 5.34 7.72 5.31
C THR A 61 5.01 6.97 4.03
N GLU A 62 4.47 5.76 4.13
CA GLU A 62 4.07 4.97 2.96
C GLU A 62 2.93 5.66 2.18
N ALA A 63 1.91 6.19 2.84
CA ALA A 63 0.85 6.95 2.18
C ALA A 63 1.39 8.17 1.41
N PHE A 64 2.29 8.94 2.03
CA PHE A 64 2.92 10.09 1.40
C PHE A 64 3.76 9.70 0.18
N CYS A 65 4.60 8.67 0.31
CA CYS A 65 5.42 8.17 -0.80
C CYS A 65 4.56 7.62 -1.95
N LEU A 66 3.53 6.82 -1.64
CA LEU A 66 2.62 6.27 -2.66
C LEU A 66 1.87 7.38 -3.40
N PHE A 67 1.49 8.46 -2.71
CA PHE A 67 0.84 9.61 -3.32
C PHE A 67 1.79 10.34 -4.29
N ILE A 68 3.01 10.66 -3.86
CA ILE A 68 4.01 11.32 -4.72
C ILE A 68 4.37 10.46 -5.92
N LEU A 69 4.66 9.18 -5.71
CA LEU A 69 4.96 8.25 -6.80
C LEU A 69 3.78 8.12 -7.75
N GLY A 70 2.55 7.98 -7.22
CA GLY A 70 1.34 7.99 -8.03
C GLY A 70 1.23 9.23 -8.91
N ALA A 71 1.46 10.42 -8.35
CA ALA A 71 1.43 11.67 -9.12
C ALA A 71 2.51 11.71 -10.23
N LEU A 72 3.72 11.23 -9.95
CA LEU A 72 4.80 11.15 -10.94
C LEU A 72 4.47 10.19 -12.10
N TRP A 73 3.89 9.03 -11.79
CA TRP A 73 3.46 8.06 -12.80
C TRP A 73 2.27 8.54 -13.62
N LEU A 74 1.31 9.24 -13.00
CA LEU A 74 0.22 9.89 -13.71
C LEU A 74 0.76 10.97 -14.66
N ALA A 75 1.71 11.80 -14.20
CA ALA A 75 2.33 12.82 -15.04
C ALA A 75 3.06 12.18 -16.23
N MET A 76 3.75 11.05 -16.05
CA MET A 76 4.39 10.33 -17.14
C MET A 76 3.38 9.79 -18.17
N GLY A 77 2.27 9.20 -17.70
CA GLY A 77 1.18 8.74 -18.56
C GLY A 77 0.52 9.88 -19.33
N ALA A 78 0.30 11.03 -18.69
CA ALA A 78 -0.27 12.21 -19.35
C ALA A 78 0.69 12.81 -20.39
N TRP A 79 1.97 12.94 -20.07
CA TRP A 79 2.97 13.52 -20.98
C TRP A 79 3.24 12.61 -22.19
N THR A 80 3.30 11.29 -21.99
CA THR A 80 3.41 10.34 -23.13
C THR A 80 2.23 10.46 -24.09
N THR A 81 1.03 10.66 -23.56
CA THR A 81 -0.19 10.88 -24.34
C THR A 81 -0.12 12.18 -25.14
N ASP A 82 0.39 13.26 -24.54
CA ASP A 82 0.56 14.56 -25.20
C ASP A 82 1.57 14.50 -26.38
N ILE A 83 2.68 13.79 -26.18
CA ILE A 83 3.71 13.63 -27.23
C ILE A 83 3.19 12.79 -28.41
N THR A 84 2.53 11.67 -28.13
CA THR A 84 2.13 10.71 -29.16
C THR A 84 0.81 11.12 -29.81
N GLY A 85 -0.09 11.75 -29.05
CA GLY A 85 -1.45 12.02 -29.46
C GLY A 85 -2.28 10.75 -29.68
N ASN A 86 -3.40 10.91 -30.39
CA ASN A 86 -4.36 9.84 -30.66
C ASN A 86 -4.09 9.10 -32.00
N VAL A 87 -2.83 9.08 -32.44
CA VAL A 87 -2.44 8.45 -33.70
C VAL A 87 -2.32 6.94 -33.55
N GLN A 88 -2.76 6.20 -34.57
CA GLN A 88 -2.55 4.75 -34.64
C GLN A 88 -1.15 4.47 -35.17
N CYS A 89 -0.34 3.72 -34.42
CA CYS A 89 1.04 3.41 -34.81
C CYS A 89 1.15 2.67 -36.14
N ASP A 90 0.10 1.95 -36.56
CA ASP A 90 0.04 1.28 -37.86
C ASP A 90 -0.13 2.25 -39.04
N ALA A 91 -0.73 3.42 -38.81
CA ALA A 91 -0.97 4.42 -39.85
C ALA A 91 0.31 5.18 -40.25
N LEU A 92 1.39 5.09 -39.45
CA LEU A 92 2.64 5.82 -39.70
C LEU A 92 3.48 5.23 -40.86
N GLY A 93 3.11 4.06 -41.40
CA GLY A 93 3.73 3.49 -42.61
C GLY A 93 5.27 3.46 -42.55
N ASN A 94 5.93 4.02 -43.57
CA ASN A 94 7.39 4.11 -43.68
C ASN A 94 7.97 5.45 -43.18
N GLN A 95 7.21 6.23 -42.41
CA GLN A 95 7.72 7.48 -41.84
C GLN A 95 8.89 7.20 -40.90
N ARG A 96 9.90 8.08 -40.94
CA ARG A 96 11.07 8.00 -40.07
C ARG A 96 11.15 9.23 -39.19
N THR A 97 11.49 9.04 -37.93
CA THR A 97 11.79 10.14 -37.01
C THR A 97 13.30 10.33 -36.89
N SER A 98 13.71 11.59 -36.81
CA SER A 98 15.13 11.97 -36.69
C SER A 98 15.61 11.70 -35.27
N THR A 99 16.80 11.10 -35.13
CA THR A 99 17.42 10.81 -33.85
C THR A 99 18.83 11.39 -33.82
N SER A 100 19.44 11.48 -32.63
CA SER A 100 20.80 12.04 -32.53
C SER A 100 21.86 11.19 -33.26
N LYS A 101 21.55 9.92 -33.58
CA LYS A 101 22.47 8.96 -34.22
C LYS A 101 22.01 8.54 -35.63
N GLY A 102 20.97 9.17 -36.19
CA GLY A 102 20.45 8.83 -37.51
C GLY A 102 18.94 8.97 -37.59
N THR A 103 18.26 7.95 -38.11
CA THR A 103 16.79 7.93 -38.22
C THR A 103 16.23 6.59 -37.75
N MET A 104 15.18 6.62 -36.93
CA MET A 104 14.44 5.42 -36.52
C MET A 104 13.06 5.38 -37.17
N SER A 105 12.45 4.19 -37.22
CA SER A 105 11.08 4.07 -37.72
C SER A 105 10.11 4.80 -36.80
N ALA A 106 9.27 5.67 -37.34
CA ALA A 106 8.27 6.38 -36.55
C ALA A 106 7.22 5.41 -35.97
N LYS A 107 7.00 4.28 -36.65
CA LYS A 107 6.15 3.19 -36.17
C LYS A 107 6.72 2.52 -34.91
N SER A 108 8.02 2.19 -34.88
CA SER A 108 8.63 1.57 -33.69
C SER A 108 8.65 2.54 -32.50
N TYR A 109 8.97 3.81 -32.76
CA TYR A 109 8.90 4.87 -31.75
C TYR A 109 7.50 4.98 -31.12
N CYS A 110 6.46 4.98 -31.95
CA CYS A 110 5.07 5.06 -31.49
C CYS A 110 4.70 3.87 -30.59
N TYR A 111 5.10 2.65 -30.94
CA TYR A 111 4.83 1.49 -30.08
C TYR A 111 5.54 1.57 -28.74
N GLU A 112 6.83 1.95 -28.73
CA GLU A 112 7.59 2.08 -27.48
C GLU A 112 6.98 3.14 -26.55
N MET A 113 6.55 4.28 -27.10
CA MET A 113 5.85 5.33 -26.34
C MET A 113 4.49 4.87 -25.81
N LYS A 114 3.71 4.13 -26.62
CA LYS A 114 2.42 3.56 -26.18
C LYS A 114 2.57 2.50 -25.10
N VAL A 115 3.67 1.74 -25.13
CA VAL A 115 4.00 0.79 -24.06
C VAL A 115 4.30 1.56 -22.76
N ILE A 116 5.14 2.60 -22.81
CA ILE A 116 5.42 3.43 -21.63
C ILE A 116 4.12 4.06 -21.08
N GLU A 117 3.24 4.56 -21.95
CA GLU A 117 1.92 5.11 -21.58
C GLU A 117 1.08 4.06 -20.82
N ALA A 118 0.91 2.87 -21.39
CA ALA A 118 0.07 1.81 -20.81
C ALA A 118 0.61 1.33 -19.45
N PHE A 119 1.93 1.08 -19.36
CA PHE A 119 2.55 0.66 -18.10
C PHE A 119 2.50 1.77 -17.04
N SER A 120 2.62 3.04 -17.44
CA SER A 120 2.52 4.18 -16.52
C SER A 120 1.13 4.29 -15.90
N TRP A 121 0.08 4.17 -16.71
CA TRP A 121 -1.31 4.15 -16.24
C TRP A 121 -1.59 2.95 -15.34
N MET A 122 -1.11 1.77 -15.71
CA MET A 122 -1.26 0.57 -14.89
C MET A 122 -0.60 0.75 -13.51
N ILE A 123 0.63 1.26 -13.47
CA ILE A 123 1.35 1.52 -12.21
C ILE A 123 0.63 2.58 -11.38
N PHE A 124 0.14 3.65 -12.00
CA PHE A 124 -0.68 4.66 -11.32
C PHE A 124 -1.94 4.05 -10.68
N CYS A 125 -2.69 3.24 -11.43
CA CYS A 125 -3.88 2.56 -10.90
C CYS A 125 -3.54 1.65 -9.72
N LEU A 126 -2.43 0.89 -9.81
CA LEU A 126 -1.96 0.08 -8.69
C LEU A 126 -1.65 0.95 -7.46
N TYR A 127 -0.97 2.09 -7.64
CA TYR A 127 -0.71 3.02 -6.53
C TYR A 127 -1.98 3.57 -5.91
N ALA A 128 -2.95 3.96 -6.72
CA ALA A 128 -4.24 4.45 -6.23
C ALA A 128 -4.97 3.39 -5.39
N ILE A 129 -4.97 2.13 -5.85
CA ILE A 129 -5.56 1.01 -5.11
C ILE A 129 -4.80 0.73 -3.82
N PHE A 130 -3.47 0.69 -3.84
CA PHE A 130 -2.66 0.50 -2.63
C PHE A 130 -2.86 1.61 -1.61
N LEU A 131 -2.89 2.86 -2.05
CA LEU A 131 -3.13 4.02 -1.20
C LEU A 131 -4.54 3.95 -0.58
N TRP A 132 -5.55 3.60 -1.38
CA TRP A 132 -6.92 3.40 -0.89
C TRP A 132 -6.99 2.31 0.19
N ILE A 133 -6.37 1.15 -0.05
CA ILE A 133 -6.32 0.04 0.92
C ILE A 133 -5.60 0.47 2.21
N LEU A 134 -4.47 1.17 2.09
CA LEU A 134 -3.71 1.63 3.25
C LEU A 134 -4.55 2.60 4.10
N ILE A 135 -5.18 3.60 3.49
CA ILE A 135 -6.04 4.56 4.21
C ILE A 135 -7.21 3.84 4.89
N SER A 136 -7.89 2.94 4.19
CA SER A 136 -9.06 2.24 4.72
C SER A 136 -8.70 1.30 5.88
N LEU A 137 -7.60 0.55 5.79
CA LEU A 137 -7.13 -0.31 6.90
C LEU A 137 -6.65 0.51 8.10
N THR A 138 -5.87 1.57 7.86
CA THR A 138 -5.32 2.38 8.97
C THR A 138 -6.43 3.17 9.68
N THR A 139 -7.43 3.65 8.94
CA THR A 139 -8.60 4.33 9.52
C THR A 139 -9.43 3.36 10.37
N ARG A 140 -9.64 2.12 9.90
CA ARG A 140 -10.32 1.08 10.69
C ARG A 140 -9.57 0.75 11.97
N ALA A 141 -8.24 0.62 11.92
CA ALA A 141 -7.41 0.38 13.10
C ALA A 141 -7.52 1.51 14.14
N ARG A 142 -7.63 2.76 13.70
CA ARG A 142 -7.84 3.91 14.59
C ARG A 142 -9.19 3.85 15.30
N VAL A 143 -10.26 3.50 14.59
CA VAL A 143 -11.62 3.37 15.15
C VAL A 143 -11.69 2.22 16.16
N LEU A 144 -10.88 1.18 15.99
CA LEU A 144 -10.78 0.03 16.91
C LEU A 144 -9.92 0.31 18.16
N GLY A 145 -9.57 1.57 18.43
CA GLY A 145 -8.94 1.98 19.69
C GLY A 145 -7.43 2.12 19.67
N ARG A 146 -6.77 2.11 18.49
CA ARG A 146 -5.33 2.46 18.36
C ARG A 146 -5.13 3.91 17.94
N PRO A 147 -4.93 4.85 18.88
CA PRO A 147 -4.82 6.28 18.54
C PRO A 147 -3.58 6.60 17.69
N PHE A 148 -2.51 5.79 17.81
CA PHE A 148 -1.22 6.00 17.13
C PHE A 148 -0.98 5.10 15.91
N ALA A 149 -2.03 4.44 15.38
CA ALA A 149 -1.93 3.52 14.24
C ALA A 149 -1.21 4.08 13.00
N TRP A 150 -1.21 5.41 12.79
CA TRP A 150 -0.51 6.05 11.67
C TRP A 150 1.00 6.23 11.86
N ALA A 151 1.47 6.24 13.11
CA ALA A 151 2.88 6.43 13.46
C ALA A 151 3.58 5.12 13.83
N GLU A 152 2.81 4.08 14.15
CA GLU A 152 3.31 2.75 14.47
C GLU A 152 3.95 2.07 13.26
N PRO A 153 4.98 1.23 13.45
CA PRO A 153 5.58 0.46 12.38
C PRO A 153 4.56 -0.50 11.76
N ILE A 154 4.57 -0.65 10.44
CA ILE A 154 3.58 -1.44 9.72
C ILE A 154 3.51 -2.89 10.24
N PHE A 155 4.62 -3.50 10.62
CA PHE A 155 4.63 -4.89 11.09
C PHE A 155 3.92 -5.10 12.44
N GLU A 156 3.64 -4.04 13.20
CA GLU A 156 2.97 -4.12 14.52
C GLU A 156 1.44 -3.96 14.44
N LEU A 157 0.91 -3.58 13.27
CA LEU A 157 -0.53 -3.38 13.09
C LEU A 157 -1.26 -4.69 12.76
N PRO A 158 -2.44 -4.93 13.36
CA PRO A 158 -3.28 -6.07 13.01
C PRO A 158 -3.99 -5.82 11.67
N TRP A 159 -3.40 -6.29 10.56
CA TRP A 159 -3.91 -6.02 9.21
C TRP A 159 -5.12 -6.86 8.82
N PHE A 160 -5.27 -8.06 9.38
CA PHE A 160 -6.31 -9.03 8.98
C PHE A 160 -6.79 -9.88 10.17
N GLY A 161 -8.00 -9.63 10.65
CA GLY A 161 -8.74 -10.55 11.53
C GLY A 161 -8.25 -10.67 12.97
N GLU A 162 -7.15 -10.00 13.33
CA GLU A 162 -6.67 -9.93 14.71
C GLU A 162 -7.53 -8.95 15.52
N LEU A 163 -8.17 -9.45 16.58
CA LEU A 163 -8.95 -8.62 17.50
C LEU A 163 -8.02 -7.60 18.18
N PRO A 164 -8.49 -6.36 18.44
CA PRO A 164 -7.72 -5.39 19.20
C PRO A 164 -7.39 -5.98 20.58
N GLY A 165 -6.10 -6.24 20.83
CA GLY A 165 -5.59 -6.72 22.12
C GLY A 165 -4.93 -8.11 22.15
N TRP A 166 -4.83 -8.86 21.04
CA TRP A 166 -4.16 -10.17 21.07
C TRP A 166 -3.59 -10.62 19.72
N PRO A 167 -2.28 -11.00 19.58
CA PRO A 167 -1.16 -10.90 20.50
C PRO A 167 -0.14 -9.83 20.06
N ALA A 168 -0.59 -8.65 19.61
CA ALA A 168 0.31 -7.54 19.31
C ALA A 168 0.48 -6.66 20.55
N GLY A 169 1.43 -7.03 21.41
CA GLY A 169 1.88 -6.20 22.53
C GLY A 169 2.33 -4.83 22.04
N GLY A 170 2.00 -3.76 22.76
CA GLY A 170 2.62 -2.46 22.49
C GLY A 170 1.92 -1.22 23.00
N TYR A 171 0.58 -1.20 23.14
CA TYR A 171 -0.11 0.01 23.58
C TYR A 171 -1.05 -0.27 24.73
N GLY A 172 -0.57 0.01 25.95
CA GLY A 172 -1.37 -0.05 27.16
C GLY A 172 -0.65 -0.52 28.41
N ASN A 173 0.67 -0.33 28.55
CA ASN A 173 1.28 -0.39 29.87
C ASN A 173 0.97 0.92 30.61
N ILE A 174 -0.29 1.08 31.02
CA ILE A 174 -0.64 2.01 32.09
C ILE A 174 -0.15 1.32 33.36
N PRO A 175 0.78 1.90 34.14
CA PRO A 175 1.22 1.32 35.39
C PRO A 175 0.09 1.48 36.41
N LEU A 176 -0.90 0.59 36.34
CA LEU A 176 -1.89 0.46 37.41
C LEU A 176 -1.21 -0.31 38.54
N GLY A 177 -0.56 0.44 39.44
CA GLY A 177 -0.16 -0.07 40.75
C GLY A 177 -1.37 -0.72 41.41
N GLY A 178 -1.24 -2.00 41.75
CA GLY A 178 -2.38 -2.78 42.21
C GLY A 178 -1.91 -4.04 42.93
N TYR A 179 -1.73 -3.88 44.23
CA TYR A 179 -1.83 -4.88 45.29
C TYR A 179 -2.14 -6.32 44.88
N GLY A 180 -1.27 -7.23 45.32
CA GLY A 180 -1.47 -8.66 45.22
C GLY A 180 -2.77 -9.11 45.89
N TYR A 181 -3.54 -9.91 45.15
CA TYR A 181 -4.53 -10.82 45.70
C TYR A 181 -4.47 -12.16 44.94
N PRO A 182 -4.78 -13.28 45.61
CA PRO A 182 -4.35 -14.61 45.22
C PRO A 182 -5.16 -15.18 44.06
N MET A 183 -4.44 -15.85 43.17
CA MET A 183 -4.93 -16.69 42.06
C MET A 183 -6.02 -17.67 42.51
N ALA A 184 -7.20 -17.55 41.91
CA ALA A 184 -8.26 -18.56 41.98
C ALA A 184 -8.22 -19.48 40.74
N PRO A 185 -8.61 -20.76 40.86
CA PRO A 185 -8.31 -21.80 39.86
C PRO A 185 -9.22 -21.71 38.64
N TYR A 186 -8.63 -21.91 37.47
CA TYR A 186 -9.27 -22.06 36.16
C TYR A 186 -10.36 -23.16 36.15
N PRO A 187 -11.57 -22.91 35.60
CA PRO A 187 -12.42 -23.95 35.03
C PRO A 187 -12.16 -24.10 33.51
N PRO A 188 -12.56 -25.23 32.92
CA PRO A 188 -11.93 -25.80 31.73
C PRO A 188 -12.35 -25.12 30.42
N GLN A 189 -11.47 -25.32 29.43
CA GLN A 189 -11.61 -24.97 28.02
C GLN A 189 -13.01 -25.24 27.47
N MET A 190 -13.56 -24.29 26.71
CA MET A 190 -14.65 -24.57 25.78
C MET A 190 -14.29 -24.26 24.33
N VAL A 191 -14.58 -25.29 23.55
CA VAL A 191 -14.45 -25.48 22.11
C VAL A 191 -15.66 -24.84 21.43
N ASN A 192 -15.42 -24.14 20.32
CA ASN A 192 -16.36 -23.86 19.24
C ASN A 192 -17.46 -22.78 19.47
N GLY A 193 -17.14 -21.54 19.10
CA GLY A 193 -17.95 -20.81 18.11
C GLY A 193 -19.29 -20.18 18.50
N GLY A 194 -19.68 -20.14 19.77
CA GLY A 194 -20.91 -19.43 20.17
C GLY A 194 -20.93 -19.07 21.65
N TYR A 195 -21.04 -17.78 21.96
CA TYR A 195 -21.28 -17.30 23.32
C TYR A 195 -22.73 -17.61 23.73
N VAL A 196 -23.02 -18.88 24.04
CA VAL A 196 -24.28 -19.26 24.69
C VAL A 196 -24.03 -19.21 26.19
N VAL A 197 -24.32 -18.06 26.79
CA VAL A 197 -24.27 -17.92 28.25
C VAL A 197 -25.46 -18.65 28.84
N GLN A 198 -25.21 -19.77 29.50
CA GLN A 198 -26.24 -20.47 30.27
C GLN A 198 -26.63 -19.58 31.45
N GLN A 199 -27.75 -18.87 31.34
CA GLN A 199 -28.32 -18.09 32.43
C GLN A 199 -28.86 -19.03 33.50
N ASN A 200 -28.32 -18.96 34.71
CA ASN A 200 -28.98 -19.58 35.85
C ASN A 200 -30.19 -18.72 36.27
N PRO A 201 -31.37 -19.32 36.48
CA PRO A 201 -32.55 -18.59 36.95
C PRO A 201 -32.24 -17.82 38.24
N GLY A 202 -32.72 -16.58 38.34
CA GLY A 202 -32.49 -15.70 39.51
C GLY A 202 -31.17 -14.93 39.51
N HIS A 203 -30.39 -14.97 38.42
CA HIS A 203 -29.14 -14.21 38.30
C HIS A 203 -29.25 -13.18 37.17
N SER A 204 -28.79 -11.96 37.42
CA SER A 204 -28.65 -10.91 36.40
C SER A 204 -27.32 -11.08 35.67
N VAL A 205 -27.35 -11.03 34.35
CA VAL A 205 -26.13 -11.09 33.53
C VAL A 205 -25.68 -9.67 33.25
N VAL A 206 -24.55 -9.28 33.82
CA VAL A 206 -23.89 -8.02 33.48
C VAL A 206 -22.76 -8.33 32.50
N ILE A 207 -22.87 -7.78 31.29
CA ILE A 207 -21.82 -7.85 30.28
C ILE A 207 -21.05 -6.53 30.38
N GLN A 208 -19.90 -6.56 31.08
CA GLN A 208 -19.06 -5.39 31.16
C GLN A 208 -18.10 -5.39 29.97
N GLN A 209 -18.41 -4.57 28.97
CA GLN A 209 -17.49 -4.32 27.85
C GLN A 209 -16.38 -3.38 28.33
N GLY A 210 -15.26 -3.95 28.75
CA GLY A 210 -14.04 -3.20 29.03
C GLY A 210 -13.41 -2.71 27.73
N ALA A 211 -12.95 -1.45 27.70
CA ALA A 211 -12.19 -0.92 26.57
C ALA A 211 -10.90 -1.74 26.37
N GLY A 212 -10.92 -2.66 25.42
CA GLY A 212 -9.77 -3.53 25.08
C GLY A 212 -9.62 -4.79 25.94
N GLN A 213 -10.63 -5.20 26.71
CA GLN A 213 -10.62 -6.49 27.42
C GLN A 213 -11.69 -7.44 26.89
N MET A 214 -11.46 -8.75 27.06
CA MET A 214 -12.50 -9.75 26.81
C MET A 214 -13.75 -9.41 27.63
N PRO A 215 -14.97 -9.43 27.05
CA PRO A 215 -16.18 -9.16 27.79
C PRO A 215 -16.27 -10.11 28.98
N THR A 216 -16.14 -9.56 30.19
CA THR A 216 -16.35 -10.34 31.40
C THR A 216 -17.84 -10.46 31.61
N ILE A 217 -18.31 -11.69 31.55
CA ILE A 217 -19.70 -12.04 31.81
C ILE A 217 -19.75 -12.43 33.28
N THR A 218 -20.26 -11.54 34.12
CA THR A 218 -20.48 -11.84 35.53
C THR A 218 -21.98 -11.99 35.77
N GLN A 219 -22.34 -13.13 36.35
CA GLN A 219 -23.70 -13.36 36.84
C GLN A 219 -23.75 -12.88 38.28
N ILE A 220 -24.54 -11.84 38.55
CA ILE A 220 -24.75 -11.33 39.90
C ILE A 220 -26.10 -11.88 40.37
N PRO A 221 -26.16 -12.56 41.54
CA PRO A 221 -27.43 -12.99 42.13
C PRO A 221 -28.40 -11.80 42.21
N GLY A 222 -29.60 -11.96 41.64
CA GLY A 222 -30.65 -10.96 41.78
C GLY A 222 -31.10 -10.91 43.23
N ALA A 223 -31.14 -9.71 43.80
CA ALA A 223 -31.80 -9.45 45.08
C ALA A 223 -33.33 -9.47 44.90
#